data_AF-A0A8S2YS80-F1
#
_entry.id   AF-A0A8S2YS80-F1
#
_cell.length_a   1.000
_cell.length_b   1.000
_cell.length_c   1.000
_cell.angle_alpha   90.00
_cell.angle_beta   90.00
_cell.angle_gamma   90.00
#
_symmetry.space_group_name_H-M   'P 1'
#
loop_
_entity.id
_entity.type
_entity.pdbx_description
1 polymer ?
#
loop_
_entity_poly.entity_id
_entity_poly.type
_entity_poly.pdbx_seq_one_letter_code
_entity_poly.pdbx_strand_id
1 'polypeptide(L)'
;MIPKVMAAYHDHPTSGHFGIRRTWHKLKDQYFWPNMMLTIENYIKSCEKCAKFNIRRTEPPGKLHPITPPEGIFRNNWNGFLGSNTSSIG
;
A
#
# COMPACT_ATOMS: atom_id res chain seq x y z
N MET A 1 -25.10 2.56 15.64
CA MET A 1 -23.98 3.48 15.96
C MET A 1 -22.65 3.01 15.38
N ILE A 2 -22.28 1.74 15.53
CA ILE A 2 -21.00 1.17 15.02
C ILE A 2 -20.72 1.46 13.53
N PRO A 3 -21.69 1.34 12.60
CA PRO A 3 -21.44 1.63 11.18
C PRO A 3 -21.01 3.08 10.91
N LYS A 4 -21.57 4.05 11.65
CA LYS A 4 -21.21 5.46 11.50
C LYS A 4 -19.79 5.74 12.00
N VAL A 5 -19.39 5.10 13.09
CA VAL A 5 -18.03 5.20 13.63
C VAL A 5 -17.03 4.61 12.63
N MET A 6 -17.31 3.44 12.05
CA MET A 6 -16.43 2.86 11.03
C MET A 6 -16.30 3.74 9.80
N ALA A 7 -17.41 4.27 9.28
CA ALA A 7 -17.39 5.17 8.14
C ALA A 7 -16.55 6.44 8.41
N ALA A 8 -16.68 7.04 9.60
CA ALA A 8 -15.92 8.24 9.97
C ALA A 8 -14.41 8.00 10.09
N TYR A 9 -13.98 6.81 10.53
CA TYR A 9 -12.58 6.50 10.78
C TYR A 9 -11.89 5.73 9.63
N HIS A 10 -12.66 5.13 8.72
CA HIS A 10 -12.14 4.36 7.60
C HIS A 10 -12.44 4.98 6.24
N ASP A 11 -13.70 5.39 5.99
CA ASP A 11 -14.17 5.84 4.67
C ASP A 11 -14.03 7.34 4.44
N HIS A 12 -13.67 8.11 5.47
CA HIS A 12 -13.42 9.54 5.33
C HIS A 12 -12.28 9.79 4.32
N PRO A 13 -12.40 10.76 3.41
CA PRO A 13 -11.37 11.01 2.38
C PRO A 13 -9.96 11.20 2.95
N THR A 14 -9.85 11.75 4.16
CA THR A 14 -8.56 11.97 4.85
C THR A 14 -8.13 10.79 5.75
N SER A 15 -8.99 9.79 6.00
CA SER A 15 -8.60 8.61 6.81
C SER A 15 -7.82 7.56 6.03
N GLY A 16 -7.63 7.75 4.71
CA GLY A 16 -6.69 6.97 3.92
C GLY A 16 -6.89 5.46 3.98
N HIS A 17 -8.10 4.98 4.32
CA HIS A 17 -8.41 3.56 4.48
C HIS A 17 -7.44 2.81 5.41
N PHE A 18 -7.16 3.36 6.59
CA PHE A 18 -6.24 2.75 7.55
C PHE A 18 -6.54 1.27 7.82
N GLY A 19 -5.47 0.46 7.93
CA GLY A 19 -5.57 -0.95 8.29
C GLY A 19 -6.02 -1.20 9.73
N ILE A 20 -6.39 -2.45 10.01
CA ILE A 20 -7.08 -2.91 11.23
C ILE A 20 -6.47 -2.35 12.51
N ARG A 21 -5.17 -2.54 12.74
CA ARG A 21 -4.50 -2.09 13.99
C ARG A 21 -4.57 -0.58 14.19
N ARG A 22 -4.40 0.21 13.12
CA ARG A 22 -4.39 1.68 13.21
C ARG A 22 -5.80 2.22 13.47
N THR A 23 -6.80 1.61 12.85
CA THR A 23 -8.21 1.91 13.12
C THR A 23 -8.58 1.56 14.57
N TRP A 24 -8.17 0.38 15.06
CA TRP A 24 -8.39 0.00 16.46
C TRP A 24 -7.73 0.94 17.46
N HIS A 25 -6.46 1.31 17.25
CA HIS A 25 -5.76 2.27 18.12
C HIS A 25 -6.47 3.62 18.23
N LYS A 26 -7.09 4.10 17.15
CA LYS A 26 -7.84 5.36 17.19
C LYS A 26 -9.17 5.25 17.91
N LEU A 27 -9.80 4.08 17.85
CA LEU A 27 -11.14 3.86 18.41
C LEU A 27 -11.10 3.49 19.88
N LYS A 28 -10.06 2.76 20.35
CA LYS A 28 -9.99 2.21 21.71
C LYS A 28 -10.07 3.26 22.83
N ASP A 29 -9.67 4.50 22.56
CA ASP A 29 -9.63 5.56 23.57
C ASP A 29 -10.96 6.32 23.69
N GLN A 30 -11.88 6.17 22.73
CA GLN A 30 -13.12 6.95 22.63
C GLN A 30 -14.38 6.09 22.58
N TYR A 31 -14.24 4.83 22.15
CA TYR A 31 -15.36 3.92 21.96
C TYR A 31 -15.00 2.52 22.46
N PHE A 32 -16.02 1.85 23.00
CA PHE A 32 -15.92 0.45 23.39
C PHE A 32 -17.20 -0.28 23.01
N TRP A 33 -17.05 -1.49 22.46
CA TRP A 33 -18.13 -2.45 22.31
C TRP A 33 -17.56 -3.89 22.30
N PRO A 34 -18.39 -4.90 22.61
CA PRO A 34 -17.96 -6.31 22.56
C PRO A 34 -17.47 -6.70 21.17
N ASN A 35 -16.38 -7.47 21.10
CA ASN A 35 -15.78 -7.95 19.84
C ASN A 35 -15.34 -6.84 18.87
N MET A 36 -14.93 -5.67 19.39
CA MET A 36 -14.52 -4.51 18.58
C MET A 36 -13.46 -4.83 17.52
N MET A 37 -12.44 -5.61 17.85
CA MET A 37 -11.41 -6.03 16.89
C MET A 37 -12.00 -6.83 15.73
N LEU A 38 -12.88 -7.80 16.00
CA LEU A 38 -13.53 -8.61 14.98
C LEU A 38 -14.44 -7.75 14.09
N THR A 39 -15.17 -6.79 14.67
CA THR A 39 -16.00 -5.87 13.89
C THR A 39 -15.16 -4.99 12.95
N ILE A 40 -14.06 -4.43 13.45
CA ILE A 40 -13.12 -3.61 12.65
C ILE A 40 -12.51 -4.44 11.52
N GLU A 41 -12.09 -5.66 11.83
CA GLU A 41 -11.50 -6.58 10.87
C GLU A 41 -12.49 -6.92 9.74
N ASN A 42 -13.71 -7.33 10.09
CA ASN A 42 -14.75 -7.64 9.11
C ASN A 42 -15.09 -6.42 8.24
N TYR A 43 -15.18 -5.24 8.84
CA TYR A 43 -15.46 -3.99 8.11
C TYR A 43 -14.38 -3.68 7.08
N ILE A 44 -13.11 -3.67 7.49
CA ILE A 44 -11.98 -3.34 6.62
C ILE A 44 -11.78 -4.41 5.55
N LYS A 45 -12.00 -5.70 5.88
CA LYS A 45 -11.96 -6.80 4.90
C LYS A 45 -13.06 -6.68 3.84
N SER A 46 -14.23 -6.14 4.20
CA SER A 46 -15.32 -5.90 3.25
C SER A 46 -15.11 -4.68 2.36
N CYS A 47 -14.11 -3.84 2.63
CA CYS A 47 -13.82 -2.65 1.84
C CYS A 47 -13.11 -3.03 0.53
N GLU A 48 -13.80 -2.82 -0.60
CA GLU A 48 -13.28 -3.13 -1.94
C GLU A 48 -11.99 -2.37 -2.28
N LYS A 49 -11.89 -1.10 -1.85
CA LYS A 49 -10.69 -0.28 -2.05
C LYS A 49 -9.51 -0.91 -1.34
N CYS A 50 -9.67 -1.29 -0.06
CA CYS A 50 -8.64 -1.97 0.70
C CYS A 50 -8.26 -3.31 0.08
N ALA A 51 -9.23 -4.11 -0.35
CA ALA A 51 -8.99 -5.41 -0.97
C ALA A 51 -8.17 -5.29 -2.26
N LYS A 52 -8.42 -4.27 -3.08
CA LYS A 52 -7.68 -4.02 -4.33
C LYS A 52 -6.22 -3.65 -4.12
N PHE A 53 -5.92 -2.88 -3.07
CA PHE A 53 -4.55 -2.41 -2.81
C PHE A 53 -3.76 -3.33 -1.86
N ASN A 54 -4.44 -4.09 -1.01
CA ASN A 54 -3.84 -5.02 -0.06
C ASN A 54 -3.80 -6.46 -0.60
N ILE A 55 -3.42 -6.60 -1.88
CA ILE A 55 -3.15 -7.92 -2.45
C ILE A 55 -1.86 -8.41 -1.77
N ARG A 56 -1.97 -9.50 -1.01
CA ARG A 56 -0.79 -10.21 -0.51
C ARG A 56 0.02 -10.62 -1.73
N ARG A 57 1.20 -10.03 -1.90
CA ARG A 57 2.18 -10.53 -2.87
C ARG A 57 2.67 -11.87 -2.32
N THR A 58 2.00 -12.95 -2.72
CA THR A 58 2.40 -14.32 -2.38
C THR A 58 3.62 -14.74 -3.18
N GLU A 59 3.85 -14.08 -4.33
CA GLU A 59 5.05 -14.27 -5.11
C GLU A 59 6.26 -13.73 -4.35
N PRO A 60 7.35 -14.51 -4.25
CA PRO A 60 8.59 -13.99 -3.70
C PRO A 60 8.98 -12.74 -4.50
N PRO A 61 9.46 -11.68 -3.85
CA PRO A 61 9.99 -10.53 -4.57
C PRO A 61 10.98 -11.05 -5.62
N GLY A 62 10.75 -10.68 -6.88
CA GLY A 62 11.65 -11.05 -7.98
C GLY A 62 13.09 -10.72 -7.62
N LYS A 63 14.05 -11.53 -8.08
CA LYS A 63 15.46 -11.30 -7.79
C LYS A 63 15.83 -9.90 -8.25
N LEU A 64 16.24 -9.05 -7.32
CA LEU A 64 16.80 -7.75 -7.65
C LEU A 64 18.07 -8.00 -8.46
N HIS A 65 18.09 -7.55 -9.72
CA HIS A 65 19.31 -7.54 -10.50
C HIS A 65 20.23 -6.45 -9.92
N PRO A 66 21.47 -6.78 -9.50
CA PRO A 66 22.42 -5.78 -9.08
C PRO A 66 22.68 -4.81 -10.22
N ILE A 67 22.58 -3.51 -9.95
CA ILE A 67 23.19 -2.52 -10.84
C ILE A 67 24.70 -2.70 -10.73
N THR A 68 25.39 -2.87 -11.85
CA THR A 68 26.86 -2.88 -11.83
C THR A 68 27.31 -1.48 -11.38
N PRO A 69 28.12 -1.37 -10.31
CA PRO A 69 28.65 -0.09 -9.92
C PRO A 69 29.44 0.49 -11.10
N PRO A 70 29.28 1.79 -11.42
CA PRO A 70 30.05 2.40 -12.48
C PRO A 70 31.54 2.31 -12.13
N GLU A 71 32.36 1.80 -13.05
CA GLU A 71 33.80 1.83 -12.89
C GLU A 71 34.28 3.28 -12.99
N GLY A 72 34.82 3.81 -11.89
CA GLY A 72 35.41 5.15 -11.84
C GLY A 72 34.80 6.07 -10.78
N ILE A 73 35.62 7.02 -10.34
CA ILE A 73 35.24 8.05 -9.35
C ILE A 73 34.30 9.03 -10.06
N PHE A 74 32.99 8.88 -9.82
CA PHE A 74 31.89 9.71 -10.33
C PHE A 74 31.44 9.49 -11.79
N ARG A 75 30.52 8.54 -12.03
CA ARG A 75 29.58 8.68 -13.15
C ARG A 75 28.19 8.12 -12.86
N ASN A 76 27.31 9.01 -12.45
CA ASN A 76 25.86 8.82 -12.45
C ASN A 76 25.33 9.28 -13.82
N ASN A 77 25.12 8.39 -14.78
CA ASN A 77 24.34 8.70 -15.98
C ASN A 77 22.94 8.12 -15.83
N TRP A 78 22.07 8.87 -15.15
CA TRP A 78 20.62 8.63 -15.00
C TRP A 78 19.83 8.75 -16.32
N ASN A 79 20.50 8.91 -17.47
CA ASN A 79 19.83 9.13 -18.75
C ASN A 79 19.49 7.81 -19.44
N GLY A 80 18.40 7.18 -19.00
CA GLY A 80 17.78 6.02 -19.67
C GLY A 80 16.27 6.18 -19.90
N PHE A 81 15.71 7.37 -19.65
CA PHE A 81 14.31 7.69 -19.91
C PHE A 81 14.17 8.56 -21.16
N LEU A 82 14.57 8.07 -22.33
CA LEU A 82 14.01 8.52 -23.61
C LEU A 82 14.12 7.38 -24.61
N GLY A 83 12.98 6.87 -25.03
CA GLY A 83 12.89 5.91 -26.12
C GLY A 83 13.39 6.52 -27.42
N SER A 84 14.11 5.73 -28.20
CA SER A 84 14.20 5.92 -29.63
C SER A 84 14.49 4.59 -30.29
N ASN A 85 13.42 4.08 -30.90
CA ASN A 85 13.40 3.08 -31.93
C ASN A 85 14.39 3.44 -33.05
N THR A 86 15.39 2.60 -33.32
CA THR A 86 16.07 2.60 -34.63
C THR A 86 16.34 1.17 -35.04
N SER A 87 15.51 0.70 -35.96
CA SER A 87 15.77 -0.41 -36.87
C SER A 87 17.08 -0.19 -37.64
N SER A 88 17.66 -1.32 -38.07
CA SER A 88 18.68 -1.43 -39.12
C SER A 88 20.06 -0.95 -38.67
N ILE A 89 21.12 -1.72 -38.86
CA ILE A 89 21.86 -2.01 -40.10
C ILE A 89 22.63 -3.32 -39.80
N GLY A 90 22.65 -4.36 -40.64
CA GLY A 90 23.20 -4.36 -42.00
C GLY A 90 24.67 -4.77 -41.91
#